data_AF-A0A4S2FXQ2-F1
#
_entry.id   AF-A0A4S2FXQ2-F1
#
_cell.length_a   1.000
_cell.length_b   1.000
_cell.length_c   1.000
_cell.angle_alpha   90.00
_cell.angle_beta   90.00
_cell.angle_gamma   90.00
#
_symmetry.space_group_name_H-M   'P 1'
#
loop_
_entity.id
_entity.type
_entity.pdbx_description
1 polymer ?
#
loop_
_entity_poly.entity_id
_entity_poly.type
_entity_poly.pdbx_seq_one_letter_code
_entity_poly.pdbx_strand_id
1 'polypeptide(L)'
;MDTTTISFEDLMTSDKYNNDNSAVIVATIFDDNEDWEAVNDFLANQLGFSKDKNLIGVHRITGNILGDEGRTDYLLVFDNEDVPFNFMARLRFSDIKWTDDFIDNYKRDFIEE
;
A
#
# COMPACT_ATOMS: atom_id res chain seq x y z
N MET A 1 -7.17 12.65 4.92
CA MET A 1 -6.49 11.38 4.63
C MET A 1 -6.63 10.51 5.85
N ASP A 2 -7.19 9.30 5.69
CA ASP A 2 -7.33 8.34 6.77
C ASP A 2 -6.01 7.60 6.96
N THR A 3 -5.49 7.56 8.19
CA THR A 3 -4.22 6.90 8.51
C THR A 3 -4.36 5.76 9.52
N THR A 4 -5.60 5.29 9.73
CA THR A 4 -5.88 4.23 10.69
C THR A 4 -5.17 2.94 10.30
N THR A 5 -4.39 2.35 11.21
CA THR A 5 -3.73 1.05 11.02
C THR A 5 -4.74 -0.06 10.67
N ILE A 6 -4.33 -0.99 9.81
CA ILE A 6 -5.13 -2.18 9.43
C ILE A 6 -4.36 -3.46 9.79
N SER A 7 -5.05 -4.46 10.32
CA SER A 7 -4.43 -5.78 10.51
C SER A 7 -4.33 -6.52 9.18
N PHE A 8 -3.31 -7.37 9.01
CA PHE A 8 -3.21 -8.18 7.79
C PHE A 8 -4.43 -9.11 7.60
N GLU A 9 -5.02 -9.63 8.68
CA GLU A 9 -6.23 -10.46 8.63
C GLU A 9 -7.44 -9.68 8.07
N ASP A 10 -7.61 -8.42 8.50
CA ASP A 10 -8.65 -7.55 7.96
C ASP A 10 -8.39 -7.23 6.50
N LEU A 11 -7.14 -6.95 6.12
CA LEU A 11 -6.77 -6.70 4.72
C LEU A 11 -7.08 -7.90 3.81
N MET A 12 -6.77 -9.12 4.25
CA MET A 12 -7.04 -10.35 3.49
C MET A 12 -8.54 -10.63 3.29
N THR A 13 -9.38 -10.21 4.22
CA THR A 13 -10.82 -10.57 4.23
C THR A 13 -11.73 -9.43 3.79
N SER A 14 -11.18 -8.22 3.64
CA SER A 14 -11.88 -7.02 3.19
C SER A 14 -12.27 -7.08 1.72
N ASP A 15 -13.47 -6.64 1.40
CA ASP A 15 -13.95 -6.39 0.03
C ASP A 15 -13.69 -4.94 -0.41
N LYS A 16 -13.12 -4.10 0.46
CA LYS A 16 -12.90 -2.66 0.22
C LYS A 16 -11.64 -2.34 -0.57
N TYR A 17 -10.67 -3.27 -0.62
CA TYR A 17 -9.35 -3.01 -1.17
C TYR A 17 -9.04 -4.01 -2.28
N ASN A 18 -8.63 -3.50 -3.44
CA ASN A 18 -8.28 -4.29 -4.62
C ASN A 18 -7.21 -3.57 -5.45
N ASN A 19 -6.81 -4.15 -6.58
CA ASN A 19 -5.75 -3.60 -7.44
C ASN A 19 -6.16 -2.36 -8.26
N ASP A 20 -7.43 -1.96 -8.24
CA ASP A 20 -7.94 -0.77 -8.94
C ASP A 20 -7.93 0.47 -8.03
N ASN A 21 -8.07 0.25 -6.72
CA ASN A 21 -8.20 1.31 -5.72
C ASN A 21 -7.07 1.35 -4.67
N SER A 22 -6.21 0.33 -4.64
CA SER A 22 -5.15 0.24 -3.64
C SER A 22 -3.87 -0.38 -4.17
N ALA A 23 -2.76 -0.08 -3.50
CA ALA A 23 -1.48 -0.71 -3.70
C ALA A 23 -0.70 -0.75 -2.38
N VAL A 24 0.21 -1.70 -2.22
CA VAL A 24 1.02 -1.84 -1.00
C VAL A 24 2.45 -1.40 -1.27
N ILE A 25 2.99 -0.50 -0.45
CA ILE A 25 4.42 -0.20 -0.41
C ILE A 25 5.06 -1.05 0.67
N VAL A 26 6.03 -1.86 0.28
CA VAL A 26 6.72 -2.82 1.14
C VAL A 26 8.02 -2.24 1.68
N ALA A 27 8.38 -2.61 2.91
CA ALA A 27 9.71 -2.37 3.50
C ALA A 27 10.19 -0.91 3.49
N THR A 28 9.26 0.04 3.64
CA THR A 28 9.59 1.47 3.67
C THR A 28 9.37 2.02 5.07
N ILE A 29 10.41 2.64 5.62
CA ILE A 29 10.31 3.40 6.88
C ILE A 29 9.80 4.79 6.49
N PHE A 30 8.48 4.98 6.53
CA PHE A 30 7.93 6.33 6.65
C PHE A 30 8.03 6.77 8.10
N ASP A 31 8.41 8.02 8.34
CA ASP A 31 8.25 8.63 9.65
C ASP A 31 6.74 8.72 9.94
N ASP A 32 6.33 8.57 11.21
CA ASP A 32 4.91 8.71 11.59
C ASP A 32 4.35 10.10 11.24
N ASN A 33 5.22 11.08 10.94
CA ASN A 33 4.89 12.43 10.49
C ASN A 33 5.17 12.69 8.99
N GLU A 34 5.16 11.66 8.15
CA GLU A 34 5.41 11.81 6.72
C GLU A 34 4.45 12.82 6.05
N ASP A 35 4.98 13.60 5.11
CA ASP A 35 4.17 14.48 4.26
C ASP A 35 3.50 13.67 3.15
N TRP A 36 2.30 13.16 3.46
CA TRP A 36 1.53 12.34 2.53
C TRP A 36 1.06 13.09 1.27
N GLU A 37 0.98 14.43 1.30
CA GLU A 37 0.70 15.20 0.09
C GLU A 37 1.91 15.14 -0.86
N ALA A 38 3.13 15.30 -0.32
CA ALA A 38 4.36 15.14 -1.10
C ALA A 38 4.53 13.71 -1.63
N VAL A 39 4.15 12.69 -0.85
CA VAL A 39 4.13 11.28 -1.31
C VAL A 39 3.13 11.11 -2.46
N ASN A 40 1.90 11.62 -2.32
CA ASN A 40 0.90 11.57 -3.38
C ASN A 40 1.41 12.23 -4.67
N ASP A 41 2.00 13.42 -4.57
CA ASP A 41 2.59 14.14 -5.70
C ASP A 41 3.75 13.37 -6.34
N PHE A 42 4.60 12.73 -5.54
CA PHE A 42 5.68 11.89 -6.04
C PHE A 42 5.15 10.68 -6.81
N LEU A 43 4.19 9.94 -6.24
CA LEU A 43 3.58 8.77 -6.88
C LEU A 43 2.87 9.14 -8.19
N ALA A 44 2.12 10.25 -8.20
CA ALA A 44 1.34 10.68 -9.35
C ALA A 44 2.19 11.36 -10.43
N ASN A 45 3.08 12.28 -10.06
CA ASN A 45 3.75 13.17 -11.02
C ASN A 45 5.19 12.75 -11.34
N GLN A 46 5.93 12.19 -10.39
CA GLN A 46 7.32 11.77 -10.62
C GLN A 46 7.39 10.33 -11.13
N LEU A 47 6.72 9.40 -10.43
CA LEU A 47 6.65 8.01 -10.85
C LEU A 47 5.62 7.77 -11.95
N GLY A 48 4.57 8.59 -12.00
CA GLY A 48 3.46 8.41 -12.94
C GLY A 48 2.62 7.18 -12.63
N PHE A 49 2.66 6.67 -11.39
CA PHE A 49 2.01 5.45 -10.95
C PHE A 49 0.50 5.64 -10.78
N SER A 50 0.11 6.65 -10.00
CA SER A 50 -1.26 6.99 -9.64
C SER A 50 -1.74 8.27 -10.32
N LYS A 51 -1.31 8.50 -11.57
CA LYS A 51 -1.67 9.72 -12.30
C LYS A 51 -3.21 9.82 -12.40
N ASP A 52 -3.73 11.03 -12.17
CA ASP A 52 -5.17 11.36 -12.17
C ASP A 52 -5.98 10.68 -11.04
N LYS A 53 -5.29 10.15 -10.02
CA LYS A 53 -5.84 9.70 -8.73
C LYS A 53 -5.22 10.50 -7.58
N ASN A 54 -5.93 10.58 -6.46
CA ASN A 54 -5.44 11.15 -5.21
C ASN A 54 -5.40 10.09 -4.11
N LEU A 55 -4.34 10.13 -3.32
CA LEU A 55 -4.23 9.36 -2.09
C LEU A 55 -5.28 9.83 -1.06
N ILE A 56 -6.15 8.93 -0.63
CA ILE A 56 -7.21 9.21 0.35
C ILE A 56 -7.01 8.47 1.67
N GLY A 57 -6.21 7.40 1.67
CA GLY A 57 -5.89 6.63 2.87
C GLY A 57 -4.48 6.03 2.82
N VAL A 58 -3.84 5.94 3.99
CA VAL A 58 -2.55 5.30 4.19
C VAL A 58 -2.57 4.48 5.47
N HIS A 59 -2.65 3.16 5.33
CA HIS A 59 -2.85 2.27 6.47
C HIS A 59 -1.59 1.46 6.70
N ARG A 60 -0.96 1.60 7.88
CA ARG A 60 0.09 0.67 8.30
C ARG A 60 -0.53 -0.72 8.44
N ILE A 61 0.11 -1.73 7.87
CA ILE A 61 -0.31 -3.12 7.95
C ILE A 61 0.40 -3.77 9.14
N THR A 62 -0.35 -4.38 10.07
CA THR A 62 0.19 -5.02 11.28
C THR A 62 -0.04 -6.53 11.31
N GLY A 63 0.60 -7.19 12.28
CA GLY A 63 0.50 -8.65 12.50
C GLY A 63 1.68 -9.45 11.95
N ASN A 64 2.80 -8.79 11.64
CA ASN A 64 4.00 -9.47 11.16
C ASN A 64 4.58 -10.38 12.26
N ILE A 65 4.90 -11.63 11.92
CA ILE A 65 5.45 -12.65 12.84
C ILE A 65 6.81 -12.22 13.42
N LEU A 66 7.61 -11.46 12.66
CA LEU A 66 8.87 -10.89 13.15
C LEU A 66 8.66 -9.66 14.04
N GLY A 67 7.40 -9.30 14.31
CA GLY A 67 7.01 -8.10 15.01
C GLY A 67 7.09 -6.84 14.15
N ASP A 68 6.53 -5.78 14.70
CA ASP A 68 6.46 -4.44 14.11
C ASP A 68 7.83 -3.78 13.88
N GLU A 69 8.92 -4.38 14.38
CA GLU A 69 10.30 -3.93 14.20
C GLU A 69 11.01 -4.61 13.00
N GLY A 70 10.45 -5.70 12.45
CA GLY A 70 11.10 -6.49 11.39
C GLY A 70 10.87 -5.96 9.97
N ARG A 71 9.67 -5.47 9.68
CA ARG A 71 9.28 -4.85 8.39
C ARG A 71 8.01 -4.02 8.61
N THR A 72 7.98 -2.83 8.02
CA THR A 72 6.78 -1.99 7.97
C THR A 72 6.26 -1.93 6.54
N ASP A 73 4.99 -2.26 6.36
CA ASP A 73 4.29 -2.23 5.09
C ASP A 73 3.08 -1.29 5.18
N TYR A 74 2.78 -0.57 4.11
CA TYR A 74 1.69 0.40 4.06
C TYR A 74 0.77 0.15 2.88
N LEU A 75 -0.53 0.07 3.15
CA LEU A 75 -1.58 0.08 2.16
C LEU A 75 -1.90 1.53 1.78
N LEU A 76 -1.67 1.88 0.52
CA LEU A 76 -2.07 3.14 -0.05
C LEU A 76 -3.43 2.99 -0.74
N VAL A 77 -4.38 3.85 -0.39
CA VAL A 77 -5.75 3.83 -0.91
C VAL A 77 -5.99 5.11 -1.69
N PHE A 78 -6.51 4.97 -2.90
CA PHE A 78 -6.70 6.07 -3.84
C PHE A 78 -8.18 6.24 -4.19
N ASP A 79 -8.55 7.45 -4.57
CA ASP A 79 -9.84 7.70 -5.19
C ASP A 79 -9.92 7.16 -6.64
N ASN A 80 -11.09 7.33 -7.24
CA ASN A 80 -11.32 7.19 -8.68
C ASN A 80 -10.87 5.82 -9.24
N GLU A 81 -11.55 4.75 -8.80
CA GLU A 81 -11.23 3.35 -9.14
C GLU A 81 -11.30 3.07 -10.66
N ASP A 82 -12.10 3.86 -11.40
CA ASP A 82 -12.27 3.73 -12.87
C ASP A 82 -10.99 4.09 -13.66
N VAL A 83 -10.09 4.87 -13.07
CA VAL A 83 -8.79 5.18 -13.68
C VAL A 83 -7.83 4.04 -13.34
N PRO A 84 -7.21 3.34 -14.28
CA PRO A 84 -6.26 2.29 -13.95
C PRO A 84 -4.91 2.86 -13.49
N PHE A 85 -4.25 2.20 -12.53
CA PHE A 85 -2.85 2.50 -12.22
C PHE A 85 -1.92 2.19 -13.40
N ASN A 86 -0.81 2.92 -13.47
CA ASN A 86 0.20 2.69 -14.49
C ASN A 86 1.08 1.48 -14.14
N PHE A 87 0.75 0.32 -14.70
CA PHE A 87 1.48 -0.93 -14.48
C PHE A 87 2.97 -0.85 -14.84
N MET A 88 3.36 -0.03 -15.82
CA MET A 88 4.78 0.16 -16.18
C MET A 88 5.54 1.00 -15.14
N ALA A 89 4.87 1.93 -14.47
CA ALA A 89 5.48 2.69 -13.38
C ALA A 89 5.85 1.79 -12.20
N ARG A 90 4.99 0.81 -11.87
CA ARG A 90 5.28 -0.21 -10.85
C ARG A 90 6.56 -1.00 -11.14
N LEU A 91 6.82 -1.36 -12.41
CA LEU A 91 8.04 -2.09 -12.77
C LEU A 91 9.33 -1.29 -12.52
N ARG A 92 9.24 0.04 -12.48
CA ARG A 92 10.38 0.93 -12.21
C ARG A 92 10.59 1.15 -10.71
N PHE A 93 9.62 0.79 -9.88
CA PHE A 93 9.66 0.95 -8.43
C PHE A 93 9.21 -0.35 -7.75
N SER A 94 10.16 -1.26 -7.57
CA SER A 94 9.92 -2.66 -7.18
C SER A 94 9.19 -2.82 -5.84
N ASP A 95 9.20 -1.79 -5.02
CA ASP A 95 8.71 -1.84 -3.64
C ASP A 95 7.19 -1.61 -3.59
N ILE A 96 6.59 -1.06 -4.66
CA ILE A 96 5.13 -1.03 -4.85
C ILE A 96 4.66 -2.39 -5.38
N LYS A 97 3.75 -3.02 -4.65
CA LYS A 97 3.08 -4.27 -5.01
C LYS A 97 1.60 -4.02 -5.29
N TRP A 98 1.02 -4.86 -6.14
CA TRP A 98 -0.44 -4.97 -6.16
C TRP A 98 -0.91 -5.53 -4.81
N THR A 99 -2.09 -5.13 -4.37
CA THR A 99 -2.63 -5.57 -3.09
C THR A 99 -2.80 -7.09 -3.06
N ASP A 100 -3.33 -7.67 -4.13
CA ASP A 100 -3.47 -9.13 -4.22
C ASP A 100 -2.11 -9.84 -4.27
N ASP A 101 -1.18 -9.33 -5.09
CA ASP A 101 0.19 -9.88 -5.16
C ASP A 101 0.86 -9.84 -3.78
N PHE A 102 0.66 -8.76 -3.02
CA PHE A 102 1.21 -8.62 -1.67
C PHE A 102 0.63 -9.67 -0.74
N ILE A 103 -0.71 -9.82 -0.72
CA ILE A 103 -1.38 -10.82 0.11
C ILE A 103 -0.86 -12.22 -0.22
N ASP A 104 -0.84 -12.60 -1.49
CA ASP A 104 -0.45 -13.95 -1.92
C ASP A 104 1.01 -14.27 -1.60
N ASN A 105 1.91 -13.29 -1.76
CA ASN A 105 3.34 -13.50 -1.57
C ASN A 105 3.76 -13.45 -0.09
N TYR A 106 3.09 -12.63 0.73
CA TYR A 106 3.53 -12.34 2.10
C TYR A 106 2.64 -12.90 3.19
N LYS A 107 1.52 -13.57 2.87
CA LYS A 107 0.61 -14.17 3.86
C LYS A 107 1.30 -15.00 4.96
N ARG A 108 2.36 -15.72 4.61
CA ARG A 108 3.13 -16.54 5.57
C ARG A 108 3.94 -15.73 6.57
N ASP A 109 4.20 -14.46 6.30
CA ASP A 109 4.91 -13.56 7.22
C ASP A 109 3.98 -12.97 8.28
N PHE A 110 2.66 -13.17 8.16
CA PHE A 110 1.64 -12.57 9.03
C PHE A 110 0.72 -13.59 9.72
N ILE A 111 0.72 -14.85 9.28
CA ILE A 111 -0.08 -15.92 9.89
C ILE A 111 0.88 -16.90 10.58
N GLU A 112 0.80 -16.99 11.91
CA GLU A 112 1.43 -18.09 12.65
C GLU A 112 0.71 -19.41 12.32
N GLU A 113 1.47 -20.47 12.01
CA GLU A 113 0.94 -21.84 11.81
C GLU A 113 0.34 -22.45 13.09
#